data_AF-A0AAV2WNZ4-F1
#
_entry.id   AF-A0AAV2WNZ4-F1
#
_cell.length_a   1.000
_cell.length_b   1.000
_cell.length_c   1.000
_cell.angle_alpha   90.00
_cell.angle_beta   90.00
_cell.angle_gamma   90.00
#
_symmetry.space_group_name_H-M   'P 1'
#
loop_
_entity.id
_entity.type
_entity.pdbx_description
1 polymer ?
#
loop_
_entity_poly.entity_id
_entity_poly.type
_entity_poly.pdbx_seq_one_letter_code
_entity_poly.pdbx_strand_id
1 'polypeptide(L)' 'MTKLFLMVPIFAAGLVVAPGAQAEPCDPNYSGACVPIASDVDCAGGSGNGPAYVQGPVTVIGNDIYDLDRDGNGTGCES' A
#
# COMPACT_ATOMS: atom_id res chain seq x y z
N MET A 1 50.43 -11.66 -41.99
CA MET A 1 49.19 -11.28 -42.70
C MET A 1 48.16 -12.33 -42.29
N THR A 2 47.43 -12.14 -41.19
CA THR A 2 46.18 -11.37 -41.16
C THR A 2 45.99 -10.71 -39.80
N LYS A 3 45.71 -9.42 -39.86
CA LYS A 3 45.36 -8.53 -38.76
C LYS A 3 43.94 -8.91 -38.31
N LEU A 4 43.78 -9.69 -37.25
CA LEU A 4 42.44 -10.00 -36.73
C LEU A 4 42.07 -9.02 -35.62
N PHE A 5 40.94 -8.36 -35.87
CA PHE A 5 40.41 -7.23 -35.16
C PHE A 5 40.09 -7.52 -33.69
N LEU A 6 40.26 -6.45 -32.90
CA LEU A 6 39.69 -6.20 -31.59
C LEU A 6 38.25 -6.74 -31.45
N MET A 7 37.99 -7.48 -30.36
CA MET A 7 36.67 -7.51 -29.73
C MET A 7 36.84 -7.24 -28.24
N VAL A 8 36.70 -5.96 -27.88
CA VAL A 8 36.48 -5.55 -26.49
C VAL A 8 35.03 -5.90 -26.16
N PRO A 9 34.75 -6.81 -25.21
CA PRO A 9 33.39 -7.00 -24.76
C PRO A 9 33.01 -5.80 -23.90
N ILE A 10 32.15 -4.92 -24.43
CA ILE A 10 31.46 -3.91 -23.65
C ILE A 10 30.48 -4.68 -22.74
N PHE A 11 30.91 -5.02 -21.53
CA PHE A 11 30.02 -5.47 -20.48
C PHE A 11 29.23 -4.28 -19.96
N ALA A 12 28.19 -3.89 -20.69
CA ALA A 12 27.13 -3.04 -20.17
C ALA A 12 26.21 -3.91 -19.29
N ALA A 13 26.61 -4.17 -18.05
CA ALA A 13 25.70 -4.74 -17.05
C ALA A 13 24.72 -3.62 -16.62
N GLY A 14 23.48 -3.74 -17.10
CA GLY A 14 22.45 -2.73 -17.02
C GLY A 14 22.00 -2.35 -15.61
N LEU A 15 21.48 -1.12 -15.48
CA LEU A 15 20.70 -0.71 -14.32
C LEU A 15 19.46 -1.61 -14.23
N VAL A 16 19.39 -2.44 -13.19
CA VAL A 16 18.15 -3.08 -12.76
C VAL A 16 17.31 -1.99 -12.09
N VAL A 17 16.39 -1.38 -12.85
CA VAL A 17 15.32 -0.57 -12.26
C VAL A 17 14.32 -1.56 -11.67
N ALA A 18 14.37 -1.73 -10.35
CA ALA A 18 13.31 -2.45 -9.64
C ALA A 18 11.98 -1.71 -9.91
N PRO A 19 10.88 -2.42 -10.18
CA PRO A 19 9.58 -1.77 -10.23
C PRO A 19 9.33 -1.13 -8.87
N GLY A 20 9.23 0.21 -8.85
CA GLY A 20 8.82 0.92 -7.65
C GLY A 20 7.43 0.40 -7.28
N ALA A 21 7.30 -0.17 -6.08
CA ALA A 21 6.01 -0.51 -5.52
C ALA A 21 5.16 0.76 -5.59
N GLN A 22 4.14 0.73 -6.44
CA GLN A 22 3.14 1.78 -6.48
C GLN A 22 2.53 1.77 -5.08
N ALA A 23 2.71 2.83 -4.30
CA ALA A 23 2.01 2.93 -3.03
C ALA A 23 0.53 2.99 -3.36
N GLU A 24 -0.24 2.00 -2.92
CA GLU A 24 -1.69 2.02 -3.11
C GLU A 24 -2.25 3.28 -2.42
N PRO A 25 -3.12 4.04 -3.10
CA PRO A 25 -3.71 5.24 -2.51
C PRO A 25 -4.56 4.87 -1.29
N CYS A 26 -4.51 5.72 -0.26
CA CYS A 26 -5.38 5.59 0.91
C CYS A 26 -6.80 6.07 0.56
N ASP A 27 -7.80 5.47 1.20
CA ASP A 27 -9.20 5.88 1.04
C ASP A 27 -9.42 7.30 1.60
N PRO A 28 -10.00 8.23 0.81
CA PRO A 28 -10.12 9.64 1.19
C PRO A 28 -11.18 9.92 2.26
N ASN A 29 -12.03 8.94 2.62
CA ASN A 29 -12.98 9.12 3.72
C ASN A 29 -12.31 9.05 5.10
N TYR A 30 -11.04 8.68 5.15
CA TYR A 30 -10.30 8.46 6.40
C TYR A 30 -8.99 9.26 6.43
N SER A 31 -8.52 9.53 7.64
CA SER A 31 -7.21 10.12 7.91
C SER A 31 -6.54 9.46 9.13
N GLY A 32 -5.32 9.87 9.45
CA GLY A 32 -4.49 9.18 10.46
C GLY A 32 -3.74 8.03 9.82
N ALA A 33 -4.16 6.80 10.08
CA ALA A 33 -3.62 5.63 9.38
C ALA A 33 -4.13 5.54 7.92
N CYS A 34 -3.30 5.00 7.04
CA CYS A 34 -3.67 4.77 5.64
C CYS A 34 -4.64 3.59 5.55
N VAL A 35 -5.92 3.88 5.30
CA VAL A 35 -6.94 2.87 5.00
C VAL A 35 -6.77 2.43 3.55
N PRO A 36 -6.49 1.15 3.26
CA PRO A 36 -6.38 0.68 1.87
C PRO A 36 -7.73 0.73 1.16
N ILE A 37 -7.72 0.96 -0.15
CA ILE A 37 -8.94 0.88 -0.96
C ILE A 37 -9.20 -0.59 -1.31
N ALA A 38 -10.21 -1.19 -0.69
CA ALA A 38 -10.62 -2.57 -0.89
C ALA A 38 -12.16 -2.70 -0.89
N SER A 39 -12.68 -3.92 -1.13
CA SER A 39 -14.12 -4.17 -1.01
C SER A 39 -14.61 -4.16 0.44
N ASP A 40 -13.70 -4.41 1.38
CA ASP A 40 -13.93 -4.40 2.83
C ASP A 40 -12.58 -4.22 3.53
N VAL A 41 -12.55 -3.48 4.63
CA VAL A 41 -11.34 -3.20 5.42
C VAL A 41 -11.69 -3.37 6.87
N ASP A 42 -10.90 -4.19 7.57
CA ASP A 42 -11.08 -4.45 9.00
C ASP A 42 -10.00 -3.80 9.87
N CYS A 43 -10.31 -3.60 11.15
CA CYS A 43 -9.30 -3.25 12.13
C CYS A 43 -8.35 -4.43 12.36
N ALA A 44 -7.04 -4.19 12.20
CA ALA A 44 -6.01 -5.17 12.52
C ALA A 44 -6.09 -5.58 14.00
N GLY A 45 -6.05 -6.88 14.29
CA GLY A 45 -6.20 -7.42 15.65
C GLY A 45 -7.66 -7.65 16.09
N GLY A 46 -8.63 -7.25 15.27
CA GLY A 46 -10.05 -7.57 15.46
C GLY A 46 -10.44 -8.96 14.93
N SER A 47 -11.75 -9.23 14.98
CA SER A 47 -12.34 -10.50 14.49
C SER A 47 -12.73 -10.48 13.01
N GLY A 48 -12.46 -9.38 12.31
CA GLY A 48 -12.81 -9.20 10.91
C GLY A 48 -12.10 -10.20 9.99
N ASN A 49 -12.72 -10.49 8.85
CA ASN A 49 -12.30 -11.51 7.88
C ASN A 49 -12.28 -10.99 6.43
N GLY A 50 -12.24 -9.67 6.29
CA GLY A 50 -12.15 -8.95 5.04
C GLY A 50 -10.81 -9.14 4.33
N PRO A 51 -10.72 -8.72 3.07
CA PRO A 51 -9.52 -8.86 2.25
C PRO A 51 -8.39 -7.92 2.64
N ALA A 52 -8.66 -6.90 3.47
CA ALA A 52 -7.68 -5.89 3.85
C ALA A 52 -7.86 -5.47 5.32
N TYR A 53 -6.79 -4.96 5.92
CA TYR A 53 -6.77 -4.53 7.31
C TYR A 53 -6.01 -3.21 7.45
N VAL A 54 -6.45 -2.36 8.39
CA VAL A 54 -5.75 -1.15 8.80
C VAL A 54 -5.32 -1.25 10.27
N GLN A 55 -4.11 -0.80 10.58
CA GLN A 55 -3.65 -0.66 11.95
C GLN A 55 -3.96 0.77 12.42
N GLY A 56 -4.88 0.88 13.38
CA GLY A 56 -5.43 2.14 13.84
C GLY A 56 -4.53 2.95 14.78
N PRO A 57 -5.02 4.11 15.27
CA PRO A 57 -6.37 4.63 15.03
C PRO A 57 -6.54 5.24 13.64
N VAL A 58 -7.77 5.21 13.13
CA VAL A 58 -8.22 5.95 11.94
C VAL A 58 -9.21 7.02 12.35
N THR A 59 -9.26 8.14 11.64
CA THR A 59 -10.28 9.18 11.85
C THR A 59 -11.18 9.25 10.63
N VAL A 60 -12.49 9.15 10.84
CA VAL A 60 -13.50 9.28 9.78
C VAL A 60 -13.69 10.76 9.47
N ILE A 61 -13.34 11.17 8.25
CA ILE A 61 -13.48 12.55 7.75
C ILE A 61 -14.53 12.70 6.64
N GLY A 62 -15.02 11.57 6.11
CA GLY A 62 -16.07 11.49 5.10
C GLY A 62 -17.17 10.52 5.54
N ASN A 63 -17.42 9.48 4.74
CA ASN A 63 -18.35 8.40 5.08
C ASN A 63 -17.59 7.19 5.61
N ASP A 64 -18.06 6.58 6.69
CA ASP A 64 -17.51 5.32 7.20
C ASP A 64 -18.00 4.13 6.34
N ILE A 65 -17.46 4.01 5.13
CA ILE A 65 -17.86 2.98 4.14
C ILE A 65 -17.46 1.55 4.53
N TYR A 66 -16.58 1.40 5.53
CA TYR A 66 -16.06 0.12 6.01
C TYR A 66 -16.50 -0.19 7.45
N ASP A 67 -17.33 0.65 8.07
CA ASP A 67 -17.82 0.48 9.45
C ASP A 67 -16.67 0.31 10.48
N LEU A 68 -15.60 1.12 10.32
CA LEU A 68 -14.43 1.12 11.20
C LEU A 68 -14.70 1.86 12.52
N ASP A 69 -15.64 2.80 12.52
CA ASP A 69 -16.08 3.64 13.65
C ASP A 69 -17.50 3.24 14.08
N ARG A 70 -17.62 2.03 14.63
CA ARG A 70 -18.93 1.41 14.94
C ARG A 70 -19.75 2.14 15.99
N ASP A 71 -19.11 2.92 16.86
CA ASP A 71 -19.80 3.71 17.88
C ASP A 71 -20.11 5.14 17.40
N GLY A 72 -19.59 5.54 16.24
CA GLY A 72 -19.86 6.81 15.58
C GLY A 72 -19.23 8.00 16.29
N ASN A 73 -18.09 7.81 16.95
CA ASN A 73 -17.42 8.86 17.71
C ASN A 73 -16.44 9.69 16.84
N GLY A 74 -16.20 9.26 15.60
CA GLY A 74 -15.27 9.84 14.63
C GLY A 74 -13.92 9.13 14.53
N THR A 75 -13.66 8.15 15.40
CA THR A 75 -12.38 7.44 15.49
C THR A 75 -12.60 5.92 15.46
N GLY A 76 -12.00 5.25 14.48
CA GLY A 76 -12.05 3.80 14.34
C GLY A 76 -10.75 3.12 14.77
N CYS A 77 -10.85 1.81 15.02
CA CYS A 77 -9.72 0.93 15.32
C CYS A 77 -8.82 1.41 16.48
N GLU A 78 -9.43 1.83 17.60
CA GLU A 78 -8.73 2.39 18.77
C GLU A 78 -8.03 1.35 19.67
N SER A 79 -8.12 0.07 19.32
CA SER A 79 -7.73 -1.09 20.14
C SER A 79 -6.29 -1.57 19.95
#